data_AF-A0A969CTY1-F1
#
_entry.id   AF-A0A969CTY1-F1
#
_cell.length_a   1.000
_cell.length_b   1.000
_cell.length_c   1.000
_cell.angle_alpha   90.00
_cell.angle_beta   90.00
_cell.angle_gamma   90.00
#
_symmetry.space_group_name_H-M   'P 1'
#
loop_
_entity.id
_entity.type
_entity.pdbx_description
1 polymer ?
#
loop_
_entity_poly.entity_id
_entity_poly.type
_entity_poly.pdbx_seq_one_letter_code
_entity_poly.pdbx_strand_id
1 'polypeptide(L)'
;HEDPGVQSVTVIYNYYKKFGHTTEVMGASFRNLDEITELAGCDLLTIAPKLLGQLQESEGELPRKLDPAKAQSMAIERIVIDKGTFEQMHAADRMANEKLDEGIKGFSKALEALEALLQNRLTQLSGGTNLCLAAKDLLKAYDLDGDGFITREEWLGSDAVFDALDDNHDGRITSEEIAVGLGAVLTYC
;
A
#
# COMPACT_ATOMS: atom_id res chain seq x y z
N HIS A 1 28.29 -8.80 -17.06
CA HIS A 1 27.12 -8.01 -17.49
C HIS A 1 27.40 -6.53 -17.28
N GLU A 2 26.94 -5.65 -18.16
CA GLU A 2 27.21 -4.20 -18.10
C GLU A 2 26.19 -3.42 -17.26
N ASP A 3 25.08 -4.05 -16.85
CA ASP A 3 24.08 -3.39 -16.00
C ASP A 3 24.69 -2.93 -14.65
N PRO A 4 24.63 -1.63 -14.33
CA PRO A 4 25.21 -1.09 -13.09
C PRO A 4 24.60 -1.67 -11.81
N GLY A 5 23.31 -2.03 -11.82
CA GLY A 5 22.63 -2.64 -10.68
C GLY A 5 23.14 -4.05 -10.40
N VAL A 6 23.26 -4.88 -11.44
CA VAL A 6 23.86 -6.22 -11.36
C VAL A 6 25.30 -6.15 -10.86
N GLN A 7 26.10 -5.22 -11.38
CA GLN A 7 27.48 -5.02 -10.93
C GLN A 7 27.55 -4.64 -9.45
N SER A 8 26.72 -3.69 -9.03
CA SER A 8 26.63 -3.24 -7.63
C SER A 8 26.30 -4.40 -6.68
N VAL A 9 25.23 -5.17 -6.98
CA VAL A 9 24.85 -6.32 -6.15
C VAL A 9 25.92 -7.40 -6.14
N THR A 10 26.58 -7.65 -7.27
CA THR A 10 27.69 -8.62 -7.35
C THR A 10 28.86 -8.23 -6.45
N VAL A 11 29.24 -6.94 -6.44
CA VAL A 11 30.30 -6.42 -5.55
C VAL A 11 29.90 -6.58 -4.09
N ILE A 12 28.68 -6.18 -3.73
CA ILE A 12 28.15 -6.28 -2.36
C ILE A 12 28.12 -7.74 -1.89
N TYR A 13 27.56 -8.64 -2.70
CA TYR A 13 27.48 -10.07 -2.41
C TYR A 13 28.88 -10.65 -2.13
N ASN A 14 29.83 -10.42 -3.04
CA ASN A 14 31.17 -10.97 -2.89
C ASN A 14 31.89 -10.41 -1.66
N TYR A 15 31.73 -9.12 -1.36
CA TYR A 15 32.26 -8.51 -0.12
C TYR A 15 31.68 -9.19 1.13
N TYR A 16 30.37 -9.38 1.16
CA TYR A 16 29.68 -10.00 2.30
C TYR A 16 30.16 -11.43 2.53
N LYS A 17 30.19 -12.24 1.47
CA LYS A 17 30.63 -13.65 1.56
C LYS A 17 32.13 -13.79 1.83
N LYS A 18 32.97 -12.87 1.31
CA LYS A 18 34.41 -12.84 1.58
C LYS A 18 34.71 -12.68 3.07
N PHE A 19 34.03 -11.76 3.74
CA PHE A 19 34.29 -11.41 5.14
C PHE A 19 33.37 -12.10 6.15
N GLY A 20 32.53 -13.04 5.69
CA GLY A 20 31.65 -13.82 6.55
C GLY A 20 30.53 -13.01 7.21
N HIS A 21 30.08 -11.94 6.55
CA HIS A 21 28.93 -11.16 7.05
C HIS A 21 27.65 -12.01 6.97
N THR A 22 26.87 -12.01 8.05
CA THR A 22 25.64 -12.82 8.18
C THR A 22 24.41 -12.15 7.60
N THR A 23 24.50 -10.87 7.25
CA THR A 23 23.40 -10.14 6.60
C THR A 23 23.09 -10.75 5.24
N GLU A 24 21.82 -11.05 5.00
CA GLU A 24 21.35 -11.59 3.72
C GLU A 24 21.41 -10.51 2.62
N VAL A 25 21.89 -10.89 1.44
CA VAL A 25 21.88 -10.04 0.25
C VAL A 25 20.67 -10.40 -0.59
N MET A 26 19.75 -9.44 -0.72
CA MET A 26 18.47 -9.62 -1.40
C MET A 26 18.36 -8.66 -2.59
N GLY A 27 18.51 -9.19 -3.81
CA GLY A 27 18.32 -8.40 -5.02
C GLY A 27 16.86 -8.01 -5.22
N ALA A 28 16.60 -6.77 -5.64
CA ALA A 28 15.25 -6.25 -5.80
C ALA A 28 15.17 -5.24 -6.96
N SER A 29 13.94 -4.88 -7.35
CA SER A 29 13.65 -3.88 -8.39
C SER A 29 14.20 -4.22 -9.79
N PHE A 30 14.08 -5.49 -10.19
CA PHE A 30 14.43 -5.97 -11.53
C PHE A 30 13.59 -5.31 -12.65
N ARG A 31 14.23 -5.05 -13.79
CA ARG A 31 13.57 -4.54 -15.02
C ARG A 31 13.33 -5.63 -16.06
N ASN A 32 14.12 -6.69 -16.05
CA ASN A 32 14.10 -7.77 -17.03
C ASN A 32 14.61 -9.08 -16.43
N LEU A 33 14.53 -10.18 -17.20
CA LEU A 33 15.01 -11.50 -16.77
C LEU A 33 16.54 -11.59 -16.72
N ASP A 34 17.25 -10.87 -17.57
CA ASP A 34 18.70 -10.93 -17.65
C ASP A 34 19.33 -10.48 -16.33
N GLU A 35 18.87 -9.38 -15.75
CA GLU A 35 19.32 -8.92 -14.42
C GLU A 35 19.12 -9.98 -13.32
N ILE A 36 18.02 -10.75 -13.38
CA ILE A 36 17.71 -11.81 -12.40
C ILE A 36 18.68 -12.98 -12.58
N THR A 37 18.83 -13.46 -13.81
CA THR A 37 19.68 -14.61 -14.13
C THR A 37 21.16 -14.29 -13.94
N GLU A 38 21.56 -13.03 -14.12
CA GLU A 38 22.91 -12.55 -13.81
C GLU A 38 23.24 -12.62 -12.31
N LEU A 39 22.23 -12.56 -11.45
CA LEU A 39 22.37 -12.66 -10.00
C LEU A 39 21.98 -14.05 -9.45
N ALA A 40 21.88 -15.07 -10.32
CA ALA A 40 21.63 -16.44 -9.90
C ALA A 40 22.67 -16.92 -8.87
N GLY A 41 22.21 -17.31 -7.68
CA GLY A 41 23.06 -17.70 -6.55
C GLY A 41 23.16 -16.67 -5.42
N CYS A 42 22.53 -15.50 -5.59
CA CYS A 42 22.26 -14.56 -4.49
C CYS A 42 21.47 -15.26 -3.36
N ASP A 43 21.50 -14.71 -2.14
CA ASP A 43 20.79 -15.34 -1.02
C ASP A 43 19.27 -15.31 -1.26
N LEU A 44 18.77 -14.14 -1.66
CA LEU A 44 17.37 -13.88 -1.95
C LEU A 44 17.25 -12.97 -3.18
N LEU A 45 16.12 -13.07 -3.88
CA LEU A 45 15.71 -12.14 -4.94
C LEU A 45 14.19 -11.91 -4.79
N THR A 46 13.71 -10.67 -4.60
CA THR A 46 12.28 -10.40 -4.84
C THR A 46 12.02 -9.96 -6.24
N ILE A 47 11.14 -10.71 -6.88
CA ILE A 47 10.86 -10.62 -8.30
C ILE A 47 9.39 -10.29 -8.45
N ALA A 48 9.07 -9.29 -9.27
CA ALA A 48 7.69 -8.90 -9.52
C ALA A 48 6.91 -10.06 -10.17
N PRO A 49 5.60 -10.23 -9.90
CA PRO A 49 4.81 -11.36 -10.41
C PRO A 49 4.90 -11.54 -11.93
N LYS A 50 4.97 -10.44 -12.69
CA LYS A 50 5.16 -10.47 -14.14
C LYS A 50 6.45 -11.18 -14.56
N LEU A 51 7.57 -10.87 -13.91
CA LEU A 51 8.86 -11.47 -14.22
C LEU A 51 8.93 -12.92 -13.72
N LEU A 52 8.26 -13.26 -12.61
CA LEU A 52 8.10 -14.65 -12.18
C LEU A 52 7.37 -15.50 -13.22
N GLY A 53 6.27 -14.98 -13.79
CA GLY A 53 5.56 -15.67 -14.88
C GLY A 53 6.47 -15.91 -16.09
N GLN A 54 7.23 -14.90 -16.49
CA GLN A 54 8.19 -15.03 -17.60
C GLN A 54 9.30 -16.06 -17.32
N LEU A 55 9.81 -16.12 -16.08
CA LEU A 55 10.79 -17.15 -15.67
C LEU A 55 10.19 -18.55 -15.75
N GLN A 56 8.95 -18.70 -15.29
CA GLN A 56 8.25 -19.99 -15.29
C GLN A 56 8.01 -20.51 -16.71
N GLU A 57 7.77 -19.62 -17.68
CA GLU A 57 7.57 -19.97 -19.10
C GLU A 57 8.88 -20.15 -19.88
N SER A 58 10.02 -19.77 -19.29
CA SER A 58 11.33 -19.87 -19.94
C SER A 58 12.01 -21.21 -19.66
N GLU A 59 12.63 -21.78 -20.68
CA GLU A 59 13.49 -22.97 -20.58
C GLU A 59 14.92 -22.63 -20.98
N GLY A 60 15.91 -23.16 -20.27
CA GLY A 60 17.32 -22.94 -20.56
C GLY A 60 18.23 -23.27 -19.38
N GLU A 61 19.53 -23.04 -19.57
CA GLU A 61 20.51 -23.17 -18.49
C GLU A 61 20.48 -21.95 -17.57
N LEU A 62 20.48 -22.20 -16.26
CA LEU A 62 20.61 -21.16 -15.23
C LEU A 62 21.86 -21.43 -14.39
N PRO A 63 23.05 -21.08 -14.89
CA PRO A 63 24.28 -21.29 -14.15
C PRO A 63 24.32 -20.38 -12.92
N ARG A 64 24.78 -20.92 -11.79
CA ARG A 64 25.03 -20.15 -10.58
C ARG A 64 26.21 -19.20 -10.81
N LYS A 65 25.96 -17.89 -10.82
CA LYS A 65 26.97 -16.84 -11.02
C LYS A 65 27.54 -16.31 -9.71
N LEU A 66 26.71 -16.20 -8.68
CA LEU A 66 27.10 -15.78 -7.34
C LEU A 66 27.33 -17.02 -6.46
N ASP A 67 28.57 -17.20 -6.00
CA ASP A 67 29.02 -18.38 -5.28
C ASP A 67 29.84 -17.98 -4.04
N PRO A 68 29.42 -18.34 -2.82
CA PRO A 68 30.10 -17.95 -1.60
C PRO A 68 31.51 -18.57 -1.50
N ALA A 69 31.74 -19.77 -2.03
CA ALA A 69 33.06 -20.39 -2.01
C ALA A 69 34.05 -19.66 -2.90
N LYS A 70 33.59 -19.16 -4.06
CA LYS A 70 34.41 -18.31 -4.94
C LYS A 70 34.66 -16.95 -4.30
N ALA A 71 33.66 -16.35 -3.67
CA ALA A 71 33.82 -15.06 -2.99
C ALA A 71 34.88 -15.09 -1.89
N GLN A 72 34.98 -16.20 -1.12
CA GLN A 72 36.00 -16.37 -0.08
C GLN A 72 37.43 -16.32 -0.62
N SER A 73 37.69 -16.76 -1.85
CA SER A 73 39.02 -16.74 -2.44
C SER A 73 39.36 -15.44 -3.19
N MET A 74 38.40 -14.53 -3.36
CA MET A 74 38.62 -13.25 -4.06
C MET A 74 39.57 -12.32 -3.29
N ALA A 75 40.38 -11.56 -4.02
CA ALA A 75 41.21 -10.49 -3.47
C ALA A 75 40.36 -9.22 -3.31
N ILE A 76 39.71 -9.09 -2.16
CA ILE A 76 38.89 -7.92 -1.80
C ILE A 76 39.46 -7.34 -0.51
N GLU A 77 39.71 -6.03 -0.51
CA GLU A 77 40.18 -5.31 0.67
C GLU A 77 39.02 -4.95 1.60
N ARG A 78 39.29 -5.00 2.91
CA ARG A 78 38.28 -4.66 3.91
C ARG A 78 38.20 -3.13 4.02
N ILE A 79 36.99 -2.60 3.97
CA ILE A 79 36.75 -1.17 4.10
C ILE A 79 36.54 -0.85 5.58
N VAL A 80 37.27 0.13 6.09
CA VAL A 80 37.03 0.72 7.42
C VAL A 80 36.05 1.87 7.24
N ILE A 81 34.88 1.76 7.85
CA ILE A 81 33.82 2.76 7.72
C ILE A 81 33.61 3.46 9.06
N ASP A 82 33.90 4.75 9.09
CA ASP A 82 33.37 5.70 10.08
C ASP A 82 32.39 6.67 9.41
N LYS A 83 31.85 7.62 10.18
CA LYS A 83 30.90 8.61 9.65
C LYS A 83 31.51 9.44 8.50
N GLY A 84 32.73 9.94 8.67
CA GLY A 84 33.37 10.81 7.67
C GLY A 84 33.65 10.05 6.37
N THR A 85 34.11 8.81 6.49
CA THR A 85 34.37 7.92 5.35
C THR A 85 33.07 7.58 4.63
N PHE A 86 31.99 7.27 5.36
CA PHE A 86 30.67 7.02 4.76
C PHE A 86 30.18 8.25 3.98
N GLU A 87 30.18 9.43 4.59
CA GLU A 87 29.71 10.67 3.97
C GLU A 87 30.52 10.99 2.70
N GLN A 88 31.85 10.85 2.76
CA GLN A 88 32.73 11.08 1.61
C GLN A 88 32.48 10.07 0.48
N MET A 89 32.46 8.76 0.79
CA MET A 89 32.27 7.71 -0.22
C MET A 89 30.88 7.79 -0.85
N HIS A 90 29.84 8.06 -0.05
CA HIS A 90 28.48 8.19 -0.55
C HIS A 90 28.29 9.45 -1.40
N ALA A 91 28.89 10.59 -1.01
CA ALA A 91 28.83 11.82 -1.81
C ALA A 91 29.59 11.70 -3.15
N ALA A 92 30.63 10.86 -3.20
CA ALA A 92 31.38 10.60 -4.44
C ALA A 92 30.62 9.74 -5.45
N ASP A 93 29.64 8.94 -5.01
CA ASP A 93 28.76 8.16 -5.88
C ASP A 93 27.47 8.94 -6.18
N ARG A 94 27.51 9.69 -7.28
CA ARG A 94 26.37 10.49 -7.75
C ARG A 94 25.11 9.65 -7.97
N MET A 95 25.23 8.45 -8.54
CA MET A 95 24.07 7.61 -8.83
C MET A 95 23.41 7.13 -7.53
N ALA A 96 24.22 6.67 -6.57
CA ALA A 96 23.71 6.25 -5.26
C ALA A 96 23.03 7.42 -4.52
N ASN A 97 23.61 8.62 -4.56
CA ASN A 97 23.05 9.79 -3.91
C ASN A 97 21.71 10.23 -4.53
N GLU A 98 21.67 10.39 -5.86
CA GLU A 98 20.46 10.78 -6.59
C GLU A 98 19.35 9.73 -6.41
N LYS A 99 19.66 8.43 -6.51
CA LYS A 99 18.65 7.36 -6.37
C LYS A 99 18.12 7.23 -4.96
N LEU A 100 18.95 7.47 -3.93
CA LEU A 100 18.51 7.48 -2.54
C LEU A 100 17.52 8.62 -2.30
N ASP A 101 17.85 9.84 -2.72
CA ASP A 101 16.99 11.02 -2.57
C ASP A 101 15.68 10.88 -3.36
N GLU A 102 15.75 10.45 -4.63
CA GLU A 102 14.57 10.16 -5.46
C GLU A 102 13.66 9.11 -4.80
N GLY A 103 14.24 8.03 -4.27
CA GLY A 103 13.51 6.95 -3.62
C GLY A 103 12.76 7.42 -2.37
N ILE A 104 13.44 8.17 -1.49
CA ILE A 104 12.83 8.74 -0.27
C ILE A 104 11.66 9.65 -0.65
N LYS A 105 11.86 10.57 -1.60
CA LYS A 105 10.80 11.48 -2.07
C LYS A 105 9.61 10.72 -2.68
N GLY A 106 9.89 9.67 -3.45
CA GLY A 106 8.87 8.80 -4.03
C GLY A 106 8.01 8.11 -2.98
N PHE A 107 8.63 7.56 -1.92
CA PHE A 107 7.91 6.93 -0.82
C PHE A 107 7.13 7.93 0.02
N SER A 108 7.69 9.11 0.32
CA SER A 108 6.97 10.18 1.03
C SER A 108 5.72 10.61 0.27
N LYS A 109 5.83 10.82 -1.04
CA LYS A 109 4.68 11.17 -1.89
C LYS A 109 3.61 10.07 -1.90
N ALA A 110 4.01 8.81 -1.92
CA ALA A 110 3.08 7.68 -1.85
C ALA A 110 2.36 7.62 -0.49
N LEU A 111 3.06 7.94 0.61
CA LEU A 111 2.48 8.03 1.94
C LEU A 111 1.46 9.16 2.04
N GLU A 112 1.80 10.37 1.58
CA GLU A 112 0.88 11.52 1.55
C GLU A 112 -0.40 11.21 0.75
N ALA A 113 -0.25 10.53 -0.39
CA ALA A 113 -1.38 10.09 -1.20
C ALA A 113 -2.26 9.07 -0.47
N LEU A 114 -1.65 8.14 0.27
CA LEU A 114 -2.38 7.18 1.09
C LEU A 114 -3.13 7.88 2.24
N GLU A 115 -2.50 8.83 2.92
CA GLU A 115 -3.12 9.63 3.98
C GLU A 115 -4.35 10.38 3.46
N ALA A 116 -4.26 11.02 2.30
CA ALA A 116 -5.41 11.67 1.65
C ALA A 116 -6.53 10.68 1.31
N LEU A 117 -6.18 9.47 0.83
CA LEU A 117 -7.14 8.40 0.57
C LEU A 117 -7.86 7.97 1.84
N LEU A 118 -7.11 7.77 2.93
CA LEU A 118 -7.65 7.40 4.24
C LEU A 118 -8.54 8.50 4.82
N GLN A 119 -8.15 9.77 4.69
CA GLN A 119 -8.96 10.90 5.12
C GLN A 119 -10.29 10.98 4.36
N ASN A 120 -10.27 10.77 3.05
CA ASN A 120 -11.48 10.72 2.23
C ASN A 120 -12.39 9.56 2.66
N ARG A 121 -11.82 8.37 2.89
CA ARG A 121 -12.59 7.21 3.37
C ARG A 121 -13.17 7.44 4.76
N LEU A 122 -12.40 8.03 5.67
CA LEU A 122 -12.87 8.39 7.01
C LEU A 122 -14.04 9.38 6.92
N THR A 123 -13.92 10.40 6.08
CA THR A 123 -14.99 11.39 5.87
C THR A 123 -16.26 10.76 5.30
N GLN A 124 -16.15 9.81 4.37
CA GLN A 124 -17.31 9.06 3.85
C GLN A 124 -17.99 8.25 4.95
N LEU A 125 -17.21 7.56 5.78
CA LEU A 125 -17.73 6.76 6.89
C LEU A 125 -18.41 7.66 7.94
N SER A 126 -17.77 8.75 8.35
CA SER A 126 -18.32 9.69 9.33
C SER A 126 -19.48 10.52 8.77
N GLY A 127 -19.49 10.83 7.47
CA GLY A 127 -20.61 11.51 6.80
C GLY A 127 -21.87 10.65 6.80
N GLY A 128 -21.74 9.35 6.54
CA GLY A 128 -22.84 8.39 6.72
C GLY A 128 -23.34 8.34 8.17
N THR A 129 -22.43 8.41 9.15
CA THR A 129 -22.80 8.50 10.57
C THR A 129 -23.53 9.81 10.90
N ASN A 130 -23.11 10.95 10.35
CA ASN A 130 -23.76 12.24 10.60
C ASN A 130 -25.16 12.32 9.98
N LEU A 131 -25.38 11.76 8.79
CA LEU A 131 -26.73 11.66 8.22
C LEU A 131 -27.61 10.68 9.02
N CYS A 132 -27.06 9.56 9.50
CA CYS A 132 -27.78 8.64 10.39
C CYS A 132 -28.17 9.32 11.72
N LEU A 133 -27.27 10.12 12.30
CA LEU A 133 -27.56 10.90 13.50
C LEU A 133 -28.63 11.96 13.23
N ALA A 134 -28.56 12.67 12.10
CA ALA A 134 -29.59 13.64 11.70
C ALA A 134 -30.94 12.98 11.46
N ALA A 135 -30.97 11.79 10.85
CA ALA A 135 -32.19 11.01 10.66
C ALA A 135 -32.78 10.54 12.01
N LYS A 136 -31.92 10.14 12.96
CA LYS A 136 -32.33 9.80 14.34
C LYS A 136 -32.85 11.00 15.12
N ASP A 137 -32.27 12.18 14.92
CA ASP A 137 -32.74 13.42 15.57
C ASP A 137 -34.05 13.91 14.95
N LEU A 138 -34.24 13.75 13.63
CA LEU A 138 -35.51 13.99 12.96
C LEU A 138 -36.59 13.00 13.43
N LEU A 139 -36.27 11.72 13.55
CA LEU A 139 -37.18 10.71 14.08
C LEU A 139 -37.69 11.13 15.46
N LYS A 140 -36.78 11.45 16.40
CA LYS A 140 -37.16 11.91 17.76
C LYS A 140 -38.00 13.19 17.80
N ALA A 141 -37.93 14.03 16.76
CA ALA A 141 -38.70 15.26 16.71
C ALA A 141 -40.18 15.02 16.35
N TYR A 142 -40.47 13.90 15.68
CA TYR A 142 -41.80 13.56 15.17
C TYR A 142 -42.40 12.30 15.82
N ASP A 143 -41.59 11.41 16.39
CA ASP A 143 -42.00 10.26 17.21
C ASP A 143 -42.54 10.78 18.56
N LEU A 144 -43.86 10.93 18.65
CA LEU A 144 -44.55 11.55 19.79
C LEU A 144 -44.83 10.55 20.90
N ASP A 145 -45.03 9.28 20.55
CA ASP A 145 -45.29 8.21 21.51
C ASP A 145 -44.04 7.43 21.95
N GLY A 146 -42.93 7.62 21.24
CA GLY A 146 -41.61 7.09 21.56
C GLY A 146 -41.42 5.62 21.15
N ASP A 147 -42.21 5.10 20.22
CA ASP A 147 -42.14 3.70 19.78
C ASP A 147 -41.00 3.40 18.79
N GLY A 148 -40.30 4.44 18.34
CA GLY A 148 -39.15 4.35 17.44
C GLY A 148 -39.50 4.42 15.95
N PHE A 149 -40.74 4.77 15.61
CA PHE A 149 -41.22 4.99 14.25
C PHE A 149 -42.10 6.24 14.17
N ILE A 150 -42.29 6.79 12.97
CA ILE A 150 -43.29 7.85 12.75
C ILE A 150 -44.49 7.23 12.05
N THR A 151 -45.64 7.29 12.70
CA THR A 151 -46.92 6.88 12.12
C THR A 151 -47.61 8.04 11.39
N ARG A 152 -48.66 7.76 10.61
CA ARG A 152 -49.41 8.82 9.90
C ARG A 152 -50.06 9.81 10.86
N GLU A 153 -50.42 9.35 12.05
CA GLU A 153 -51.00 10.17 13.10
C GLU A 153 -50.00 11.16 13.70
N GLU A 154 -48.72 10.81 13.69
CA GLU A 154 -47.61 11.63 14.20
C GLU A 154 -47.01 12.55 13.13
N TRP A 155 -47.28 12.25 11.86
CA TRP A 155 -46.83 13.02 10.73
C TRP A 155 -47.59 14.35 10.58
N LEU A 156 -46.85 15.46 10.69
CA LEU A 156 -47.39 16.81 10.53
C LEU A 156 -47.28 17.37 9.10
N GLY A 157 -46.78 16.57 8.15
CA GLY A 157 -46.60 16.94 6.74
C GLY A 157 -47.76 16.49 5.86
N SER A 158 -47.57 16.52 4.54
CA SER A 158 -48.56 15.96 3.60
C SER A 158 -48.38 14.45 3.45
N ASP A 159 -49.48 13.74 3.18
CA ASP A 159 -49.48 12.29 2.92
C ASP A 159 -48.56 11.91 1.76
N ALA A 160 -48.48 12.76 0.73
CA ALA A 160 -47.60 12.53 -0.42
C ALA A 160 -46.10 12.50 -0.05
N VAL A 161 -45.69 13.21 1.00
CA VAL A 161 -44.31 13.17 1.49
C VAL A 161 -44.09 11.97 2.41
N PHE A 162 -45.12 11.57 3.17
CA PHE A 162 -45.08 10.34 3.96
C PHE A 162 -44.88 9.13 3.05
N ASP A 163 -45.71 9.00 2.01
CA ASP A 163 -45.66 7.89 1.05
C ASP A 163 -44.35 7.85 0.25
N ALA A 164 -43.66 9.00 0.12
CA ALA A 164 -42.37 9.08 -0.54
C ALA A 164 -41.20 8.65 0.36
N LEU A 165 -41.39 8.66 1.68
CA LEU A 165 -40.41 8.23 2.67
C LEU A 165 -40.65 6.80 3.13
N ASP A 166 -41.91 6.35 3.19
CA ASP A 166 -42.34 4.97 3.45
C ASP A 166 -42.05 4.06 2.23
N ASP A 167 -40.76 3.73 2.03
CA ASP A 167 -40.26 2.95 0.89
C ASP A 167 -40.77 1.50 0.89
N ASN A 168 -41.00 0.91 2.07
CA ASN A 168 -41.48 -0.46 2.20
C ASN A 168 -43.02 -0.57 2.22
N HIS A 169 -43.72 0.57 2.30
CA HIS A 169 -45.18 0.71 2.35
C HIS A 169 -45.86 -0.02 3.53
N ASP A 170 -45.20 -0.06 4.69
CA ASP A 170 -45.73 -0.66 5.92
C ASP A 170 -46.55 0.33 6.76
N GLY A 171 -46.63 1.59 6.33
CA GLY A 171 -47.37 2.66 7.01
C GLY A 171 -46.63 3.27 8.20
N ARG A 172 -45.33 3.01 8.34
CA ARG A 172 -44.44 3.57 9.36
C ARG A 172 -43.17 4.09 8.70
N ILE A 173 -42.61 5.16 9.24
CA ILE A 173 -41.32 5.68 8.78
C ILE A 173 -40.26 5.39 9.83
N THR A 174 -39.24 4.64 9.43
CA THR A 174 -38.07 4.29 10.23
C THR A 174 -36.94 5.34 10.10
N SER A 175 -35.96 5.33 11.02
CA SER A 175 -34.78 6.20 10.89
C SER A 175 -33.95 5.89 9.64
N GLU A 176 -34.00 4.64 9.18
CA GLU A 176 -33.34 4.12 8.01
C GLU A 176 -34.00 4.66 6.73
N GLU A 177 -35.32 4.69 6.66
CA GLU A 177 -36.10 5.27 5.56
C GLU A 177 -35.91 6.78 5.46
N ILE A 178 -35.85 7.49 6.59
CA ILE A 178 -35.49 8.92 6.62
C ILE A 178 -34.07 9.12 6.07
N ALA A 179 -33.11 8.27 6.48
CA ALA A 179 -31.74 8.35 5.99
C ALA A 179 -31.64 8.10 4.48
N VAL A 180 -32.41 7.14 3.94
CA VAL A 180 -32.50 6.85 2.50
C VAL A 180 -33.11 8.04 1.75
N GLY A 181 -34.23 8.58 2.24
CA GLY A 181 -34.90 9.76 1.65
C GLY A 181 -34.02 11.02 1.64
N LEU A 182 -33.09 11.14 2.60
CA LEU A 182 -32.08 12.21 2.65
C LEU A 182 -30.82 11.93 1.80
N GLY A 183 -30.79 10.81 1.07
CA GLY A 183 -29.69 10.46 0.15
C GLY A 183 -28.49 9.80 0.81
N ALA A 184 -28.62 9.24 2.02
CA ALA A 184 -27.57 8.45 2.65
C ALA A 184 -27.46 7.07 1.97
N VAL A 185 -26.26 6.71 1.49
CA VAL A 185 -25.99 5.34 1.02
C VAL A 185 -25.85 4.44 2.24
N LEU A 186 -26.89 3.68 2.56
CA LEU A 186 -26.89 2.72 3.68
C LEU A 186 -25.92 1.56 3.40
N THR A 187 -24.67 1.74 3.76
CA THR A 187 -23.77 0.61 4.00
C THR A 187 -23.57 0.51 5.51
N TYR A 188 -24.46 -0.24 6.17
CA TYR A 188 -24.50 -0.53 7.62
C TYR A 188 -24.50 0.70 8.54
N CYS A 189 -25.70 1.13 8.94
CA CYS A 189 -25.92 1.82 10.22
C CYS A 189 -26.22 0.80 11.32
#